data_AF-A0A7S2R433-F1
#
_entry.id   AF-A0A7S2R433-F1
#
_cell.length_a   1.000
_cell.length_b   1.000
_cell.length_c   1.000
_cell.angle_alpha   90.00
_cell.angle_beta   90.00
_cell.angle_gamma   90.00
#
_symmetry.space_group_name_H-M   'P 1'
#
loop_
_entity.id
_entity.type
_entity.pdbx_description
1 polymer ?
#
loop_
_entity_poly.entity_id
_entity_poly.type
_entity_poly.pdbx_seq_one_letter_code
_entity_poly.pdbx_strand_id
1 'polypeptide(L)'
;MAPHEKPSKYGGEQQGELSPLFGEKANLNGVSDPSTPDGEYSSKYDKYGLLSSRRLWTVAVVIVVIVTVILGFVQEEEESELEYVGPYKAKEIQKGDDFFSFYDFNEGADNPGSGGINDYVSYERAKEIGILNVTSDGSVYMGSAPSGADKSFKRQSIRLEGKTRFDRGLFVIDLDHMPAGCGAWPAFWLSDDEDWPNGGEIDMVEGINYQSKVKTALHTAAQCSMFNQFPQKVRTGTWEWAAGIYNRWSGIPDNKTLVETDNCWVSSPHQWTNQGCVTVSDQDDTLGVPLNKNGGGVFVMEWDPDNGYIRSWAFTPHNTVPENLVQALATADDKDESKRVAPDS
;
A
#
# COMPACT_ATOMS: atom_id res chain seq x y z
N MET A 1 28.86 -42.17 25.28
CA MET A 1 28.21 -42.51 26.57
C MET A 1 26.85 -41.82 26.60
N ALA A 2 25.80 -42.61 26.47
CA ALA A 2 24.41 -42.21 26.74
C ALA A 2 24.17 -42.16 28.27
N PRO A 3 23.05 -41.58 28.73
CA PRO A 3 21.77 -42.33 28.85
C PRO A 3 20.59 -41.51 28.26
N HIS A 4 19.53 -42.02 27.65
CA HIS A 4 18.68 -43.21 27.81
C HIS A 4 18.01 -43.36 29.18
N GLU A 5 16.79 -42.85 29.32
CA GLU A 5 15.69 -43.56 29.97
C GLU A 5 14.32 -43.14 29.40
N LYS A 6 13.42 -44.12 29.31
CA LYS A 6 12.14 -44.16 28.59
C LYS A 6 10.96 -44.15 29.60
N PRO A 7 9.69 -44.04 29.15
CA PRO A 7 8.56 -43.60 29.97
C PRO A 7 7.87 -44.73 30.76
N SER A 8 7.10 -44.37 31.78
CA SER A 8 6.15 -45.28 32.45
C SER A 8 4.69 -44.88 32.18
N LYS A 9 3.91 -45.89 31.80
CA LYS A 9 2.43 -45.97 31.77
C LYS A 9 1.96 -46.90 32.90
N TYR A 10 0.63 -46.94 33.08
CA TYR A 10 -0.22 -47.73 34.01
C TYR A 10 -0.54 -46.98 35.31
N GLY A 11 -1.80 -46.83 35.75
CA GLY A 11 -3.10 -47.34 35.31
C GLY A 11 -4.10 -47.17 36.46
N GLY A 12 -5.38 -46.95 36.17
CA GLY A 12 -6.44 -46.83 37.18
C GLY A 12 -7.76 -46.30 36.62
N GLU A 13 -8.55 -47.19 36.01
CA GLU A 13 -10.00 -47.06 35.79
C GLU A 13 -10.78 -47.25 37.11
N GLN A 14 -11.91 -46.54 37.27
CA GLN A 14 -13.26 -47.02 37.66
C GLN A 14 -14.21 -45.80 37.53
N GLN A 15 -15.11 -45.74 36.55
CA GLN A 15 -16.48 -46.29 36.48
C GLN A 15 -17.47 -45.73 37.53
N GLY A 16 -18.55 -45.14 37.03
CA GLY A 16 -19.73 -44.68 37.75
C GLY A 16 -20.81 -44.18 36.78
N GLU A 17 -21.61 -45.12 36.29
CA GLU A 17 -22.77 -45.03 35.37
C GLU A 17 -23.94 -44.16 35.90
N LEU A 18 -24.53 -43.31 35.04
CA LEU A 18 -25.84 -43.41 34.34
C LEU A 18 -27.15 -43.17 35.14
N SER A 19 -27.77 -42.03 34.82
CA SER A 19 -29.19 -41.88 34.35
C SER A 19 -30.35 -42.09 35.35
N PRO A 20 -31.62 -41.88 34.96
CA PRO A 20 -32.25 -40.72 34.30
C PRO A 20 -33.57 -40.31 35.02
N LEU A 21 -34.15 -39.15 34.70
CA LEU A 21 -35.59 -38.91 34.98
C LEU A 21 -36.29 -38.23 33.80
N PHE A 22 -36.83 -39.07 32.91
CA PHE A 22 -38.04 -38.84 32.13
C PHE A 22 -38.96 -40.04 32.36
N GLY A 23 -40.25 -39.78 32.58
CA GLY A 23 -41.33 -40.77 32.73
C GLY A 23 -42.48 -40.16 33.56
N GLU A 24 -43.52 -39.60 32.93
CA GLU A 24 -44.73 -40.28 32.42
C GLU A 24 -45.87 -40.30 33.46
N LYS A 25 -47.01 -39.69 33.12
CA LYS A 25 -48.33 -40.36 33.04
C LYS A 25 -49.45 -39.38 32.71
N ALA A 26 -50.19 -39.74 31.67
CA ALA A 26 -51.52 -39.24 31.37
C ALA A 26 -52.51 -39.64 32.47
N ASN A 27 -53.54 -38.81 32.69
CA ASN A 27 -54.83 -39.36 33.07
C ASN A 27 -55.99 -38.52 32.50
N LEU A 28 -56.85 -39.24 31.80
CA LEU A 28 -58.14 -38.83 31.26
C LEU A 28 -59.15 -38.70 32.41
N ASN A 29 -60.02 -37.69 32.33
CA ASN A 29 -61.41 -37.63 32.79
C ASN A 29 -61.94 -36.29 32.20
N GLY A 30 -62.88 -36.23 31.26
CA GLY A 30 -64.09 -37.04 31.15
C GLY A 30 -65.20 -36.39 31.96
N VAL A 31 -65.70 -35.21 31.55
CA VAL A 31 -67.06 -34.77 31.88
C VAL A 31 -67.66 -34.10 30.64
N SER A 32 -68.76 -34.72 30.23
CA SER A 32 -69.70 -34.37 29.18
C SER A 32 -70.55 -33.14 29.53
N ASP A 33 -70.83 -32.29 28.53
CA ASP A 33 -72.20 -31.81 28.29
C ASP A 33 -72.35 -31.33 26.83
N PRO A 34 -73.31 -31.88 26.03
CA PRO A 34 -73.56 -31.45 24.67
C PRO A 34 -74.79 -30.53 24.57
N SER A 35 -74.67 -29.43 23.84
CA SER A 35 -75.80 -28.87 23.06
C SER A 35 -75.32 -27.79 22.09
N THR A 36 -75.15 -28.19 20.83
CA THR A 36 -75.49 -27.37 19.66
C THR A 36 -77.04 -27.19 19.61
N PRO A 37 -77.68 -26.30 18.82
CA PRO A 37 -77.20 -25.96 17.47
C PRO A 37 -77.64 -24.63 16.79
N ASP A 38 -77.04 -24.43 15.60
CA ASP A 38 -77.57 -23.87 14.35
C ASP A 38 -77.82 -22.37 14.09
N GLY A 39 -77.49 -21.96 12.84
CA GLY A 39 -77.95 -20.74 12.17
C GLY A 39 -76.91 -20.10 11.22
N GLU A 40 -76.51 -20.77 10.13
CA GLU A 40 -76.97 -20.55 8.74
C GLU A 40 -76.55 -19.26 7.99
N TYR A 41 -75.76 -19.46 6.93
CA TYR A 41 -75.78 -18.87 5.58
C TYR A 41 -76.25 -17.41 5.33
N SER A 42 -75.39 -16.61 4.67
CA SER A 42 -75.56 -16.27 3.24
C SER A 42 -74.65 -15.12 2.79
N SER A 43 -74.03 -15.33 1.63
CA SER A 43 -73.30 -14.38 0.80
C SER A 43 -74.07 -13.10 0.48
N LYS A 44 -73.35 -11.99 0.30
CA LYS A 44 -73.62 -11.05 -0.80
C LYS A 44 -72.35 -10.29 -1.17
N TYR A 45 -71.94 -10.48 -2.42
CA TYR A 45 -71.08 -9.56 -3.13
C TYR A 45 -71.73 -8.17 -3.10
N ASP A 46 -71.00 -7.17 -2.62
CA ASP A 46 -71.28 -5.78 -2.94
C ASP A 46 -69.97 -5.03 -3.20
N LYS A 47 -69.86 -4.62 -4.47
CA LYS A 47 -69.28 -3.36 -4.97
C LYS A 47 -67.80 -3.09 -4.72
N TYR A 48 -67.12 -2.89 -5.85
CA TYR A 48 -66.02 -1.94 -6.04
C TYR A 48 -66.19 -0.70 -5.13
N GLY A 49 -65.62 -0.76 -3.94
CA GLY A 49 -65.61 0.31 -2.98
C GLY A 49 -64.56 1.32 -3.42
N LEU A 50 -65.03 2.54 -3.74
CA LEU A 50 -64.19 3.73 -3.76
C LEU A 50 -63.21 3.66 -2.58
N LEU A 51 -61.91 3.62 -2.87
CA LEU A 51 -60.89 3.80 -1.85
C LEU A 51 -61.23 5.09 -1.09
N SER A 52 -61.46 4.98 0.22
CA SER A 52 -61.73 6.16 1.04
C SER A 52 -60.58 7.16 0.84
N SER A 53 -60.87 8.46 0.86
CA SER A 53 -59.87 9.51 0.66
C SER A 53 -58.63 9.32 1.54
N ARG A 54 -58.81 8.75 2.75
CA ARG A 54 -57.71 8.39 3.67
C ARG A 54 -56.78 7.32 3.09
N ARG A 55 -57.30 6.28 2.43
CA ARG A 55 -56.48 5.22 1.78
C ARG A 55 -55.76 5.75 0.54
N LEU A 56 -56.39 6.62 -0.25
CA LEU A 56 -55.73 7.31 -1.38
C LEU A 56 -54.60 8.23 -0.88
N TRP A 57 -54.83 8.96 0.22
CA TRP A 57 -53.81 9.78 0.87
C TRP A 57 -52.64 8.94 1.39
N THR A 58 -52.89 7.79 2.01
CA THR A 58 -51.82 6.89 2.48
C THR A 58 -50.99 6.38 1.30
N VAL A 59 -51.62 5.97 0.20
CA VAL A 59 -50.90 5.53 -1.01
C VAL A 59 -50.08 6.66 -1.61
N ALA A 60 -50.63 7.88 -1.68
CA ALA A 60 -49.91 9.05 -2.19
C ALA A 60 -48.69 9.39 -1.32
N VAL A 61 -48.83 9.35 0.01
CA VAL A 61 -47.71 9.59 0.94
C VAL A 61 -46.64 8.51 0.80
N VAL A 62 -47.03 7.23 0.69
CA VAL A 62 -46.07 6.13 0.50
C VAL A 62 -45.32 6.27 -0.83
N ILE A 63 -46.00 6.64 -1.92
CA ILE A 63 -45.35 6.90 -3.21
C ILE A 63 -44.38 8.07 -3.10
N VAL A 64 -44.78 9.18 -2.47
CA VAL A 64 -43.89 10.33 -2.26
C VAL A 64 -42.66 9.94 -1.44
N VAL A 65 -42.84 9.18 -0.35
CA VAL A 65 -41.73 8.69 0.48
C VAL A 65 -40.80 7.80 -0.34
N ILE A 66 -41.34 6.83 -1.09
CA ILE A 66 -40.55 5.94 -1.94
C ILE A 66 -39.81 6.75 -3.01
N VAL A 67 -40.45 7.72 -3.66
CA VAL A 67 -39.82 8.58 -4.66
C VAL A 67 -38.73 9.44 -4.02
N THR A 68 -38.95 10.02 -2.85
CA THR A 68 -37.91 10.79 -2.14
C THR A 68 -36.75 9.92 -1.66
N VAL A 69 -37.02 8.68 -1.29
CA VAL A 69 -35.99 7.71 -0.88
C VAL A 69 -35.20 7.27 -2.11
N ILE A 70 -35.85 6.96 -3.23
CA ILE A 70 -35.18 6.63 -4.50
C ILE A 70 -34.37 7.83 -4.99
N LEU A 71 -34.94 9.03 -5.02
CA LEU A 71 -34.21 10.25 -5.43
C LEU A 71 -33.09 10.61 -4.44
N GLY A 72 -33.23 10.29 -3.15
CA GLY A 72 -32.18 10.44 -2.16
C GLY A 72 -31.08 9.36 -2.25
N PHE A 73 -31.38 8.19 -2.84
CA PHE A 73 -30.41 7.13 -3.14
C PHE A 73 -29.79 7.25 -4.53
N VAL A 74 -30.37 8.05 -5.43
CA VAL A 74 -29.67 8.55 -6.62
C VAL A 74 -28.78 9.69 -6.14
N GLN A 75 -27.72 9.33 -5.39
CA GLN A 75 -26.55 10.18 -5.36
C GLN A 75 -26.01 10.20 -6.79
N GLU A 76 -25.99 11.38 -7.37
CA GLU A 76 -25.15 11.69 -8.52
C GLU A 76 -23.74 11.23 -8.13
N GLU A 77 -23.21 10.20 -8.80
CA GLU A 77 -21.78 9.92 -8.72
C GLU A 77 -21.12 11.18 -9.29
N GLU A 78 -20.69 12.07 -8.39
CA GLU A 78 -19.87 13.22 -8.74
C GLU A 78 -18.58 12.62 -9.30
N GLU A 79 -18.53 12.50 -10.62
CA GLU A 79 -17.35 12.17 -11.39
C GLU A 79 -16.31 13.21 -10.94
N SER A 80 -15.34 12.78 -10.14
CA SER A 80 -14.34 13.69 -9.58
C SER A 80 -13.68 14.40 -10.75
N GLU A 81 -13.98 15.68 -10.97
CA GLU A 81 -13.23 16.50 -11.91
C GLU A 81 -11.76 16.38 -11.50
N LEU A 82 -10.95 15.81 -12.38
CA LEU A 82 -9.51 15.74 -12.17
C LEU A 82 -9.00 17.17 -12.06
N GLU A 83 -8.73 17.61 -10.84
CA GLU A 83 -8.19 18.94 -10.59
C GLU A 83 -6.73 18.95 -11.06
N TYR A 84 -6.49 19.68 -12.13
CA TYR A 84 -5.16 19.80 -12.74
C TYR A 84 -4.26 20.65 -11.85
N VAL A 85 -3.24 20.03 -11.27
CA VAL A 85 -2.18 20.66 -10.51
C VAL A 85 -0.99 20.87 -11.43
N GLY A 86 -1.03 21.99 -12.16
CA GLY A 86 0.02 22.34 -13.10
C GLY A 86 -0.19 23.73 -13.70
N PRO A 87 0.76 24.24 -14.50
CA PRO A 87 1.86 23.48 -15.11
C PRO A 87 3.14 23.41 -14.24
N TYR A 88 3.84 22.27 -14.28
CA TYR A 88 5.20 22.15 -13.73
C TYR A 88 6.24 22.76 -14.66
N LYS A 89 7.36 23.23 -14.08
CA LYS A 89 8.55 23.64 -14.82
C LYS A 89 9.75 22.81 -14.37
N ALA A 90 10.52 22.29 -15.33
CA ALA A 90 11.75 21.56 -15.06
C ALA A 90 12.72 22.40 -14.22
N LYS A 91 13.03 21.91 -13.02
CA LYS A 91 13.96 22.54 -12.08
C LYS A 91 15.37 21.98 -12.24
N GLU A 92 15.49 20.66 -12.32
CA GLU A 92 16.74 19.94 -12.57
C GLU A 92 16.49 18.81 -13.56
N ILE A 93 17.48 18.57 -14.41
CA ILE A 93 17.48 17.47 -15.37
C ILE A 93 18.81 16.76 -15.16
N GLN A 94 18.76 15.62 -14.50
CA GLN A 94 19.93 14.92 -14.02
C GLN A 94 20.17 13.74 -14.96
N LYS A 95 21.10 13.87 -15.90
CA LYS A 95 21.43 12.82 -16.89
C LYS A 95 22.88 12.92 -17.36
N GLY A 96 23.36 11.94 -18.10
CA GLY A 96 24.65 12.03 -18.80
C GLY A 96 25.85 12.36 -17.89
N ASP A 97 26.85 13.03 -18.47
CA ASP A 97 28.14 13.32 -17.84
C ASP A 97 28.04 14.20 -16.58
N ASP A 98 26.99 15.03 -16.49
CA ASP A 98 26.75 15.92 -15.36
C ASP A 98 25.92 15.30 -14.24
N PHE A 99 25.36 14.10 -14.42
CA PHE A 99 24.52 13.42 -13.42
C PHE A 99 25.15 13.41 -12.01
N PHE A 100 26.39 12.94 -11.89
CA PHE A 100 27.04 12.82 -10.58
C PHE A 100 27.36 14.18 -9.93
N SER A 101 27.28 15.29 -10.67
CA SER A 101 27.53 16.62 -10.12
C SER A 101 26.40 17.10 -9.20
N PHE A 102 25.19 16.54 -9.34
CA PHE A 102 24.01 16.86 -8.53
C PHE A 102 24.04 16.23 -7.13
N TYR A 103 24.98 15.32 -6.87
CA TYR A 103 24.99 14.50 -5.66
C TYR A 103 26.28 14.63 -4.86
N ASP A 104 26.15 14.40 -3.56
CA ASP A 104 27.24 14.06 -2.65
C ASP A 104 27.32 12.53 -2.50
N PHE A 105 28.53 12.00 -2.41
CA PHE A 105 28.79 10.57 -2.20
C PHE A 105 28.96 10.32 -0.71
N ASN A 106 28.01 9.61 -0.11
CA ASN A 106 28.13 9.23 1.29
C ASN A 106 29.05 8.03 1.44
N GLU A 107 30.02 8.14 2.33
CA GLU A 107 31.06 7.13 2.52
C GLU A 107 30.95 6.45 3.89
N GLY A 108 31.35 5.17 3.91
CA GLY A 108 31.47 4.37 5.11
C GLY A 108 30.33 3.40 5.34
N ALA A 109 30.16 2.99 6.60
CA ALA A 109 29.16 2.00 6.97
C ALA A 109 27.74 2.52 6.73
N ASP A 110 26.84 1.60 6.43
CA ASP A 110 25.41 1.88 6.40
C ASP A 110 24.90 2.42 7.75
N ASN A 111 23.76 3.11 7.71
CA ASN A 111 23.10 3.59 8.91
C ASN A 111 22.75 2.39 9.82
N PRO A 112 23.02 2.46 11.15
CA PRO A 112 22.55 1.45 12.09
C PRO A 112 21.05 1.10 11.99
N GLY A 113 20.20 2.04 11.53
CA GLY A 113 18.77 1.84 11.36
C GLY A 113 18.39 0.78 10.31
N SER A 114 19.10 0.73 9.18
CA SER A 114 18.90 -0.26 8.12
C SER A 114 19.67 -1.56 8.37
N GLY A 115 20.78 -1.49 9.13
CA GLY A 115 21.58 -2.65 9.48
C GLY A 115 22.25 -3.33 8.28
N GLY A 116 22.45 -2.60 7.17
CA GLY A 116 23.04 -3.10 5.95
C GLY A 116 24.50 -3.53 6.13
N ILE A 117 24.90 -4.52 5.33
CA ILE A 117 26.28 -5.04 5.28
C ILE A 117 27.09 -4.40 4.14
N ASN A 118 26.67 -3.24 3.66
CA ASN A 118 27.39 -2.46 2.66
C ASN A 118 28.47 -1.56 3.30
N ASP A 119 29.41 -1.17 2.45
CA ASP A 119 30.39 -0.12 2.71
C ASP A 119 30.31 0.85 1.54
N TYR A 120 29.78 2.05 1.77
CA TYR A 120 29.67 3.05 0.71
C TYR A 120 31.02 3.70 0.45
N VAL A 121 31.34 3.96 -0.82
CA VAL A 121 32.66 4.45 -1.23
C VAL A 121 32.57 5.77 -2.00
N SER A 122 33.66 6.55 -2.00
CA SER A 122 33.79 7.77 -2.80
C SER A 122 33.58 7.56 -4.29
N TYR A 123 33.31 8.65 -5.01
CA TYR A 123 33.26 8.67 -6.47
C TYR A 123 34.55 8.12 -7.11
N GLU A 124 35.71 8.55 -6.63
CA GLU A 124 37.02 8.10 -7.15
C GLU A 124 37.19 6.59 -6.99
N ARG A 125 36.82 6.05 -5.82
CA ARG A 125 36.90 4.63 -5.55
C ARG A 125 35.89 3.85 -6.38
N ALA A 126 34.64 4.32 -6.45
CA ALA A 126 33.59 3.69 -7.24
C ALA A 126 33.96 3.60 -8.73
N LYS A 127 34.61 4.65 -9.26
CA LYS A 127 35.18 4.68 -10.61
C LYS A 127 36.35 3.70 -10.76
N GLU A 128 37.27 3.66 -9.80
CA GLU A 128 38.41 2.74 -9.80
C GLU A 128 37.97 1.27 -9.88
N ILE A 129 36.93 0.90 -9.14
CA ILE A 129 36.40 -0.48 -9.12
C ILE A 129 35.29 -0.74 -10.14
N GLY A 130 34.95 0.24 -10.97
CA GLY A 130 33.99 0.08 -12.07
C GLY A 130 32.54 -0.16 -11.63
N ILE A 131 32.12 0.38 -10.48
CA ILE A 131 30.72 0.28 -10.00
C ILE A 131 29.87 1.51 -10.33
N LEU A 132 30.44 2.49 -11.04
CA LEU A 132 29.69 3.57 -11.69
C LEU A 132 30.30 3.93 -13.03
N ASN A 133 29.48 4.44 -13.95
CA ASN A 133 29.92 5.01 -15.22
C ASN A 133 28.78 5.80 -15.88
N VAL A 134 29.10 6.70 -16.82
CA VAL A 134 28.15 7.19 -17.82
C VAL A 134 28.44 6.45 -19.13
N THR A 135 27.45 5.75 -19.67
CA THR A 135 27.60 4.95 -20.88
C THR A 135 27.64 5.84 -22.13
N SER A 136 28.08 5.29 -23.26
CA SER A 136 28.26 6.07 -24.49
C SER A 136 26.96 6.64 -25.08
N ASP A 137 25.83 6.05 -24.73
CA ASP A 137 24.48 6.51 -25.06
C ASP A 137 23.89 7.49 -24.03
N GLY A 138 24.65 7.82 -22.98
CA GLY A 138 24.28 8.82 -21.97
C GLY A 138 23.55 8.26 -20.75
N SER A 139 23.26 6.95 -20.70
CA SER A 139 22.68 6.31 -19.51
C SER A 139 23.68 6.30 -18.35
N VAL A 140 23.15 6.38 -17.13
CA VAL A 140 23.95 6.37 -15.91
C VAL A 140 23.93 4.96 -15.33
N TYR A 141 25.11 4.36 -15.21
CA TYR A 141 25.28 3.07 -14.55
C TYR A 141 25.71 3.28 -13.10
N MET A 142 25.00 2.62 -12.19
CA MET A 142 25.28 2.56 -10.77
C MET A 142 25.12 1.13 -10.28
N GLY A 143 26.12 0.60 -9.59
CA GLY A 143 26.16 -0.80 -9.17
C GLY A 143 26.79 -1.01 -7.80
N SER A 144 27.12 -2.28 -7.53
CA SER A 144 27.86 -2.70 -6.34
C SER A 144 28.98 -3.65 -6.73
N ALA A 145 30.01 -3.71 -5.89
CA ALA A 145 31.13 -4.60 -6.12
C ALA A 145 30.70 -6.07 -5.96
N PRO A 146 31.34 -7.01 -6.65
CA PRO A 146 31.18 -8.44 -6.39
C PRO A 146 31.45 -8.80 -4.91
N SER A 147 30.84 -9.89 -4.43
CA SER A 147 31.05 -10.33 -3.04
C SER A 147 32.53 -10.59 -2.76
N GLY A 148 33.07 -10.02 -1.68
CA GLY A 148 34.45 -10.26 -1.24
C GLY A 148 35.52 -9.62 -2.12
N ALA A 149 35.17 -8.63 -2.96
CA ALA A 149 36.11 -7.93 -3.84
C ALA A 149 37.30 -7.29 -3.07
N ASP A 150 37.08 -6.88 -1.82
CA ASP A 150 38.08 -6.30 -0.92
C ASP A 150 38.50 -7.26 0.21
N LYS A 151 38.05 -8.52 0.17
CA LYS A 151 38.17 -9.53 1.24
C LYS A 151 37.53 -9.10 2.58
N SER A 152 36.73 -8.05 2.58
CA SER A 152 35.81 -7.69 3.66
C SER A 152 34.58 -8.61 3.59
N PHE A 153 33.89 -8.71 4.72
CA PHE A 153 32.52 -9.26 4.74
C PHE A 153 31.51 -8.27 4.17
N LYS A 154 31.87 -6.97 4.10
CA LYS A 154 31.00 -5.93 3.56
C LYS A 154 31.05 -5.86 2.04
N ARG A 155 29.96 -5.42 1.42
CA ARG A 155 29.89 -5.18 -0.03
C ARG A 155 30.10 -3.69 -0.33
N GLN A 156 31.11 -3.36 -1.15
CA GLN A 156 31.28 -1.98 -1.60
C GLN A 156 30.13 -1.56 -2.54
N SER A 157 29.51 -0.42 -2.27
CA SER A 157 28.42 0.16 -3.08
C SER A 157 28.47 1.69 -3.03
N ILE A 158 27.48 2.39 -3.56
CA ILE A 158 27.39 3.85 -3.50
C ILE A 158 26.03 4.27 -2.95
N ARG A 159 26.03 5.36 -2.18
CA ARG A 159 24.84 6.09 -1.74
C ARG A 159 25.02 7.53 -2.17
N LEU A 160 24.09 8.02 -2.97
CA LEU A 160 24.10 9.38 -3.50
C LEU A 160 23.01 10.19 -2.82
N GLU A 161 23.36 11.38 -2.35
CA GLU A 161 22.40 12.32 -1.76
C GLU A 161 22.38 13.61 -2.56
N GLY A 162 21.19 14.05 -2.95
CA GLY A 162 21.02 15.25 -3.77
C GLY A 162 21.46 16.50 -3.02
N LYS A 163 22.23 17.35 -3.69
CA LYS A 163 22.66 18.66 -3.13
C LYS A 163 21.50 19.65 -3.02
N THR A 164 20.51 19.51 -3.89
CA THR A 164 19.32 20.35 -3.89
C THR A 164 18.25 19.74 -3.01
N ARG A 165 17.72 20.55 -2.09
CA ARG A 165 16.53 20.21 -1.28
C ARG A 165 15.28 20.72 -1.97
N PHE A 166 14.21 19.93 -1.90
CA PHE A 166 12.90 20.23 -2.45
C PHE A 166 11.87 20.19 -1.33
N ASP A 167 10.83 21.02 -1.44
CA ASP A 167 9.70 21.10 -0.50
C ASP A 167 8.34 20.83 -1.18
N ARG A 168 8.36 20.52 -2.48
CA ARG A 168 7.24 20.17 -3.36
C ARG A 168 7.78 19.77 -4.73
N GLY A 169 6.91 19.19 -5.56
CA GLY A 169 7.15 19.07 -7.00
C GLY A 169 6.80 17.70 -7.58
N LEU A 170 7.12 17.54 -8.86
CA LEU A 170 6.99 16.29 -9.60
C LEU A 170 8.39 15.70 -9.81
N PHE A 171 8.61 14.52 -9.24
CA PHE A 171 9.87 13.78 -9.31
C PHE A 171 9.68 12.61 -10.26
N VAL A 172 10.54 12.51 -11.26
CA VAL A 172 10.46 11.48 -12.28
C VAL A 172 11.80 10.76 -12.38
N ILE A 173 11.78 9.44 -12.31
CA ILE A 173 12.93 8.60 -12.60
C ILE A 173 12.59 7.65 -13.75
N ASP A 174 13.40 7.73 -14.81
CA ASP A 174 13.35 6.83 -15.96
C ASP A 174 14.45 5.78 -15.80
N LEU A 175 14.07 4.52 -15.63
CA LEU A 175 14.97 3.42 -15.33
C LEU A 175 14.95 2.37 -16.44
N ASP A 176 16.11 2.10 -17.05
CA ASP A 176 16.30 0.93 -17.92
C ASP A 176 16.46 -0.38 -17.12
N HIS A 177 17.03 -0.28 -15.92
CA HIS A 177 17.40 -1.42 -15.08
C HIS A 177 17.57 -1.00 -13.62
N MET A 178 17.28 -1.92 -12.69
CA MET A 178 17.51 -1.73 -11.26
C MET A 178 18.16 -2.95 -10.57
N PRO A 179 18.75 -2.81 -9.38
CA PRO A 179 19.32 -3.94 -8.64
C PRO A 179 18.27 -5.01 -8.29
N ALA A 180 18.67 -6.28 -8.34
CA ALA A 180 17.85 -7.41 -7.88
C ALA A 180 18.75 -8.56 -7.41
N GLY A 181 18.40 -9.22 -6.30
CA GLY A 181 19.21 -10.31 -5.76
C GLY A 181 18.96 -10.57 -4.28
N CYS A 182 19.17 -11.80 -3.81
CA CYS A 182 19.16 -12.09 -2.36
C CYS A 182 20.09 -11.14 -1.59
N GLY A 183 19.57 -10.50 -0.55
CA GLY A 183 20.28 -9.53 0.28
C GLY A 183 20.43 -8.14 -0.35
N ALA A 184 19.88 -7.90 -1.55
CA ALA A 184 19.80 -6.55 -2.12
C ALA A 184 18.64 -5.78 -1.48
N TRP A 185 18.85 -4.48 -1.28
CA TRP A 185 17.83 -3.52 -0.85
C TRP A 185 18.06 -2.19 -1.59
N PRO A 186 17.68 -2.09 -2.87
CA PRO A 186 17.73 -0.83 -3.60
C PRO A 186 16.60 0.13 -3.19
N ALA A 187 16.91 1.43 -3.18
CA ALA A 187 15.95 2.48 -2.91
C ALA A 187 16.23 3.72 -3.79
N PHE A 188 15.17 4.34 -4.32
CA PHE A 188 15.15 5.73 -4.77
C PHE A 188 14.07 6.45 -3.98
N TRP A 189 14.49 7.46 -3.20
CA TRP A 189 13.71 8.00 -2.09
C TRP A 189 14.12 9.45 -1.81
N LEU A 190 13.25 10.19 -1.11
CA LEU A 190 13.49 11.54 -0.62
C LEU A 190 13.45 11.52 0.91
N SER A 191 14.35 12.26 1.55
CA SER A 191 14.39 12.35 3.01
C SER A 191 15.11 13.59 3.51
N ASP A 192 14.75 13.98 4.73
CA ASP A 192 15.51 14.88 5.57
C ASP A 192 16.19 14.12 6.72
N ASP A 193 17.29 13.44 6.38
CA ASP A 193 18.06 12.61 7.31
C ASP A 193 18.59 13.36 8.54
N GLU A 194 18.76 14.69 8.45
CA GLU A 194 19.25 15.51 9.55
C GLU A 194 18.19 15.69 10.66
N ASP A 195 16.90 15.69 10.31
CA ASP A 195 15.77 15.83 11.24
C ASP A 195 14.83 14.61 11.21
N TRP A 196 15.32 13.45 10.77
CA TRP A 196 14.50 12.24 10.69
C TRP A 196 14.07 11.75 12.08
N PRO A 197 12.80 11.32 12.29
CA PRO A 197 11.71 11.21 11.30
C PRO A 197 10.79 12.45 11.22
N ASN A 198 11.16 13.57 11.86
CA ASN A 198 10.32 14.79 11.85
C ASN A 198 10.28 15.43 10.46
N GLY A 199 11.39 15.44 9.74
CA GLY A 199 11.46 15.89 8.35
C GLY A 199 10.88 14.90 7.34
N GLY A 200 10.66 13.66 7.76
CA GLY A 200 9.99 12.60 6.99
C GLY A 200 10.84 11.93 5.91
N GLU A 201 10.26 10.88 5.33
CA GLU A 201 10.82 10.03 4.27
C GLU A 201 9.73 9.69 3.26
N ILE A 202 10.07 9.70 1.96
CA ILE A 202 9.20 9.29 0.86
C ILE A 202 9.95 8.29 -0.02
N ASP A 203 9.57 7.03 0.07
CA ASP A 203 10.15 5.96 -0.77
C ASP A 203 9.36 5.84 -2.06
N MET A 204 10.02 6.17 -3.18
CA MET A 204 9.38 6.13 -4.51
C MET A 204 9.56 4.79 -5.20
N VAL A 205 10.75 4.21 -5.09
CA VAL A 205 11.07 2.90 -5.67
C VAL A 205 11.91 2.12 -4.67
N GLU A 206 11.26 1.22 -3.94
CA GLU A 206 11.94 0.41 -2.93
C GLU A 206 11.54 -1.07 -3.05
N GLY A 207 12.49 -1.95 -2.72
CA GLY A 207 12.16 -3.30 -2.28
C GLY A 207 13.40 -4.08 -1.88
N ILE A 208 13.17 -5.34 -1.51
CA ILE A 208 14.21 -6.22 -0.99
C ILE A 208 14.28 -7.53 -1.75
N ASN A 209 15.46 -8.13 -1.76
CA ASN A 209 15.73 -9.44 -2.34
C ASN A 209 15.33 -9.54 -3.82
N TYR A 210 14.40 -10.44 -4.13
CA TYR A 210 13.82 -10.67 -5.46
C TYR A 210 12.36 -10.20 -5.53
N GLN A 211 11.97 -9.23 -4.69
CA GLN A 211 10.65 -8.61 -4.84
C GLN A 211 10.49 -8.06 -6.27
N SER A 212 9.29 -8.23 -6.79
CA SER A 212 8.92 -7.94 -8.16
C SER A 212 7.85 -6.83 -8.27
N LYS A 213 7.28 -6.45 -7.13
CA LYS A 213 6.29 -5.39 -6.99
C LYS A 213 6.93 -4.24 -6.25
N VAL A 214 6.89 -3.04 -6.82
CA VAL A 214 7.43 -1.86 -6.15
C VAL A 214 6.65 -1.56 -4.88
N LYS A 215 7.38 -1.17 -3.85
CA LYS A 215 6.83 -0.58 -2.64
C LYS A 215 7.04 0.92 -2.68
N THR A 216 6.01 1.66 -2.33
CA THR A 216 6.13 3.08 -1.99
C THR A 216 5.71 3.27 -0.55
N ALA A 217 6.45 4.08 0.19
CA ALA A 217 6.24 4.25 1.62
C ALA A 217 6.39 5.70 2.05
N LEU A 218 5.72 6.04 3.15
CA LEU A 218 5.99 7.27 3.89
C LEU A 218 6.38 6.92 5.32
N HIS A 219 7.45 7.55 5.79
CA HIS A 219 7.90 7.47 7.17
C HIS A 219 7.82 8.87 7.79
N THR A 220 7.08 9.00 8.89
CA THR A 220 6.84 10.29 9.53
C THR A 220 7.04 10.21 11.04
N ALA A 221 7.13 11.39 11.67
CA ALA A 221 6.82 11.55 13.08
C ALA A 221 5.35 11.17 13.39
N ALA A 222 4.95 11.32 14.65
CA ALA A 222 3.60 10.93 15.08
C ALA A 222 2.50 11.69 14.32
N GLN A 223 1.28 11.11 14.34
CA GLN A 223 0.03 11.74 13.86
C GLN A 223 -0.19 11.79 12.34
N CYS A 224 0.54 10.99 11.54
CA CYS A 224 0.17 10.73 10.16
C CYS A 224 -0.40 9.31 10.01
N SER A 225 -1.67 9.19 9.63
CA SER A 225 -2.34 7.92 9.38
C SER A 225 -3.24 8.02 8.16
N MET A 226 -3.11 7.02 7.29
CA MET A 226 -3.88 6.87 6.05
C MET A 226 -5.15 6.04 6.27
N PHE A 227 -5.37 5.56 7.50
CA PHE A 227 -6.54 4.75 7.85
C PHE A 227 -7.84 5.46 7.48
N ASN A 228 -8.60 4.82 6.59
CA ASN A 228 -9.89 5.30 6.08
C ASN A 228 -9.84 6.70 5.43
N GLN A 229 -8.65 7.17 5.03
CA GLN A 229 -8.50 8.46 4.32
C GLN A 229 -8.58 8.30 2.80
N PHE A 230 -8.29 7.11 2.26
CA PHE A 230 -8.12 6.89 0.81
C PHE A 230 -9.06 5.82 0.26
N PRO A 231 -10.05 6.19 -0.58
CA PRO A 231 -10.90 5.23 -1.27
C PRO A 231 -10.08 4.28 -2.16
N GLN A 232 -10.47 3.00 -2.23
CA GLN A 232 -9.85 2.03 -3.15
C GLN A 232 -9.93 2.48 -4.62
N LYS A 233 -10.91 3.32 -5.00
CA LYS A 233 -11.09 3.79 -6.38
C LYS A 233 -10.00 4.76 -6.87
N VAL A 234 -9.22 5.38 -5.97
CA VAL A 234 -8.20 6.39 -6.32
C VAL A 234 -6.77 5.82 -6.35
N ARG A 235 -6.62 4.50 -6.27
CA ARG A 235 -5.33 3.80 -6.31
C ARG A 235 -5.49 2.43 -6.96
N THR A 236 -4.42 1.91 -7.54
CA THR A 236 -4.36 0.53 -8.04
C THR A 236 -3.65 -0.40 -7.05
N GLY A 237 -2.63 0.11 -6.36
CA GLY A 237 -1.87 -0.65 -5.36
C GLY A 237 -2.64 -0.92 -4.07
N THR A 238 -2.21 -1.93 -3.33
CA THR A 238 -2.80 -2.36 -2.04
C THR A 238 -1.89 -2.00 -0.86
N TRP A 239 -2.43 -1.87 0.36
CA TRP A 239 -1.57 -1.75 1.54
C TRP A 239 -0.73 -3.02 1.73
N GLU A 240 0.52 -2.87 2.18
CA GLU A 240 1.26 -4.01 2.71
C GLU A 240 0.59 -4.49 4.00
N TRP A 241 0.73 -5.79 4.27
CA TRP A 241 0.15 -6.42 5.45
C TRP A 241 1.26 -6.85 6.40
N ALA A 242 1.18 -6.36 7.63
CA ALA A 242 2.05 -6.79 8.71
C ALA A 242 1.41 -7.94 9.51
N ALA A 243 2.23 -8.91 9.89
CA ALA A 243 1.88 -10.02 10.77
C ALA A 243 2.94 -10.12 11.88
N GLY A 244 2.58 -10.72 13.02
CA GLY A 244 3.55 -11.00 14.09
C GLY A 244 3.97 -9.79 14.90
N ILE A 245 3.19 -8.70 14.84
CA ILE A 245 3.39 -7.53 15.69
C ILE A 245 3.19 -7.95 17.15
N TYR A 246 4.14 -7.59 18.01
CA TYR A 246 4.08 -7.94 19.43
C TYR A 246 2.92 -7.22 20.10
N ASN A 247 2.07 -7.98 20.80
CA ASN A 247 1.03 -7.38 21.61
C ASN A 247 1.67 -6.56 22.74
N ARG A 248 1.36 -5.27 22.79
CA ARG A 248 1.96 -4.33 23.77
C ARG A 248 1.71 -4.72 25.23
N TRP A 249 0.61 -5.43 25.52
CA TRP A 249 0.23 -5.82 26.87
C TRP A 249 0.84 -7.15 27.29
N SER A 250 0.87 -8.13 26.40
CA SER A 250 1.38 -9.47 26.73
C SER A 250 2.86 -9.67 26.38
N GLY A 251 3.43 -8.85 25.48
CA GLY A 251 4.77 -9.04 24.95
C GLY A 251 4.92 -10.29 24.06
N ILE A 252 3.80 -10.89 23.63
CA ILE A 252 3.77 -12.10 22.80
C ILE A 252 3.50 -11.68 21.34
N PRO A 253 4.21 -12.24 20.34
CA PRO A 253 3.91 -12.02 18.92
C PRO A 253 2.46 -12.39 18.58
N ASP A 254 1.74 -11.48 17.93
CA ASP A 254 0.43 -11.79 17.37
C ASP A 254 0.56 -12.24 15.91
N ASN A 255 0.85 -13.52 15.72
CA ASN A 255 0.95 -14.12 14.39
C ASN A 255 -0.42 -14.42 13.75
N LYS A 256 -1.53 -14.16 14.46
CA LYS A 256 -2.89 -14.47 13.98
C LYS A 256 -3.57 -13.27 13.34
N THR A 257 -3.14 -12.06 13.68
CA THR A 257 -3.70 -10.82 13.16
C THR A 257 -2.85 -10.31 12.01
N LEU A 258 -3.51 -10.06 10.88
CA LEU A 258 -2.97 -9.30 9.75
C LEU A 258 -3.52 -7.88 9.83
N VAL A 259 -2.64 -6.90 9.78
CA VAL A 259 -2.98 -5.47 9.82
C VAL A 259 -2.39 -4.78 8.61
N GLU A 260 -3.16 -3.88 8.00
CA GLU A 260 -2.66 -3.02 6.93
C GLU A 260 -1.63 -2.06 7.52
N THR A 261 -0.54 -1.82 6.78
CA THR A 261 0.48 -0.83 7.12
C THR A 261 0.05 0.54 6.62
N ASP A 262 -1.02 1.10 7.18
CA ASP A 262 -1.61 2.37 6.74
C ASP A 262 -1.24 3.56 7.65
N ASN A 263 -0.44 3.35 8.69
CA ASN A 263 0.02 4.39 9.60
C ASN A 263 1.47 4.78 9.28
N CYS A 264 1.70 6.04 8.89
CA CYS A 264 3.02 6.49 8.43
C CYS A 264 3.99 6.77 9.60
N TRP A 265 3.48 6.79 10.83
CA TRP A 265 4.32 6.99 12.01
C TRP A 265 5.27 5.82 12.23
N VAL A 266 6.57 6.08 12.20
CA VAL A 266 7.63 5.07 12.34
C VAL A 266 7.61 4.30 13.67
N SER A 267 6.94 4.85 14.70
CA SER A 267 6.77 4.20 16.01
C SER A 267 5.32 3.74 16.26
N SER A 268 4.53 3.56 15.20
CA SER A 268 3.16 3.04 15.30
C SER A 268 3.14 1.70 16.03
N PRO A 269 2.33 1.53 17.10
CA PRO A 269 2.27 0.29 17.87
C PRO A 269 1.53 -0.84 17.14
N HIS A 270 0.95 -0.56 15.98
CA HIS A 270 0.18 -1.51 15.19
C HIS A 270 0.94 -2.04 13.98
N GLN A 271 2.22 -1.67 13.81
CA GLN A 271 3.07 -2.07 12.70
C GLN A 271 4.47 -2.40 13.21
N TRP A 272 5.36 -2.88 12.34
CA TRP A 272 6.76 -3.03 12.69
C TRP A 272 7.39 -1.66 12.95
N THR A 273 8.38 -1.61 13.86
CA THR A 273 9.17 -0.41 14.05
C THR A 273 9.80 -0.01 12.71
N ASN A 274 9.70 1.27 12.37
CA ASN A 274 10.15 1.83 11.11
C ASN A 274 9.45 1.27 9.86
N GLN A 275 8.24 0.71 9.98
CA GLN A 275 7.51 0.20 8.82
C GLN A 275 6.99 1.31 7.90
N GLY A 276 6.60 2.46 8.47
CA GLY A 276 5.88 3.50 7.74
C GLY A 276 4.52 3.02 7.22
N CYS A 277 3.87 3.84 6.39
CA CYS A 277 2.67 3.42 5.66
C CYS A 277 3.11 2.99 4.26
N VAL A 278 2.82 1.74 3.87
CA VAL A 278 3.43 1.13 2.68
C VAL A 278 2.37 0.64 1.73
N THR A 279 2.40 1.13 0.49
CA THR A 279 1.62 0.59 -0.60
C THR A 279 2.49 -0.29 -1.49
N VAL A 280 1.90 -1.36 -1.99
CA VAL A 280 2.53 -2.31 -2.90
C VAL A 280 1.78 -2.25 -4.22
N SER A 281 2.51 -2.14 -5.31
CA SER A 281 1.94 -2.23 -6.66
C SER A 281 1.17 -3.54 -6.82
N ASP A 282 0.08 -3.51 -7.58
CA ASP A 282 -0.66 -4.72 -7.97
C ASP A 282 0.06 -5.49 -9.10
N GLN A 283 0.96 -4.83 -9.85
CA GLN A 283 1.70 -5.36 -10.99
C GLN A 283 3.05 -5.99 -10.60
N ASP A 284 3.26 -7.23 -11.08
CA ASP A 284 4.45 -8.07 -10.80
C ASP A 284 5.71 -7.70 -11.58
N ASP A 285 5.69 -6.66 -12.40
CA ASP A 285 6.80 -6.22 -13.24
C ASP A 285 7.24 -4.78 -12.97
N THR A 286 6.96 -4.32 -11.75
CA THR A 286 7.31 -2.97 -11.28
C THR A 286 8.60 -2.92 -10.47
N LEU A 287 9.25 -4.05 -10.21
CA LEU A 287 10.53 -4.10 -9.51
C LEU A 287 11.42 -5.26 -9.99
N GLY A 288 12.72 -5.12 -9.79
CA GLY A 288 13.70 -6.19 -9.82
C GLY A 288 13.78 -6.94 -11.15
N VAL A 289 13.94 -8.27 -11.09
CA VAL A 289 14.18 -9.10 -12.29
C VAL A 289 13.07 -8.96 -13.35
N PRO A 290 11.77 -8.99 -12.99
CA PRO A 290 10.69 -8.78 -13.96
C PRO A 290 10.73 -7.41 -14.64
N LEU A 291 10.95 -6.32 -13.89
CA LEU A 291 11.10 -4.97 -14.45
C LEU A 291 12.26 -4.93 -15.47
N ASN A 292 13.43 -5.42 -15.07
CA ASN A 292 14.62 -5.44 -15.92
C ASN A 292 14.41 -6.25 -17.21
N LYS A 293 13.66 -7.36 -17.13
CA LYS A 293 13.34 -8.19 -18.30
C LYS A 293 12.43 -7.46 -19.29
N ASN A 294 11.59 -6.55 -18.80
CA ASN A 294 10.70 -5.73 -19.61
C ASN A 294 11.36 -4.45 -20.14
N GLY A 295 12.64 -4.25 -19.86
CA GLY A 295 13.40 -3.08 -20.30
C GLY A 295 13.25 -1.87 -19.39
N GLY A 296 12.68 -2.05 -18.19
CA GLY A 296 12.53 -0.98 -17.22
C GLY A 296 11.18 -0.27 -17.26
N GLY A 297 11.15 0.98 -16.79
CA GLY A 297 9.98 1.83 -16.80
C GLY A 297 10.20 3.20 -16.16
N VAL A 298 9.13 3.98 -16.09
CA VAL A 298 9.15 5.34 -15.52
C VAL A 298 8.34 5.37 -14.23
N PHE A 299 8.94 5.90 -13.17
CA PHE A 299 8.30 6.08 -11.88
C PHE A 299 8.17 7.57 -11.59
N VAL A 300 6.98 7.98 -11.16
CA VAL A 300 6.62 9.37 -10.92
C VAL A 300 6.11 9.50 -9.50
N MET A 301 6.53 10.55 -8.80
CA MET A 301 5.95 10.97 -7.53
C MET A 301 5.63 12.45 -7.58
N GLU A 302 4.40 12.79 -7.24
CA GLU A 302 3.94 14.15 -7.05
C GLU A 302 3.83 14.43 -5.56
N TRP A 303 4.55 15.45 -5.09
CA TRP A 303 4.42 15.97 -3.73
C TRP A 303 3.81 17.37 -3.80
N ASP A 304 2.55 17.46 -3.38
CA ASP A 304 1.81 18.70 -3.31
C ASP A 304 1.33 18.99 -1.87
N PRO A 305 2.11 19.78 -1.11
CA PRO A 305 1.71 20.18 0.24
C PRO A 305 0.52 21.16 0.26
N ASP A 306 0.24 21.88 -0.84
CA ASP A 306 -0.85 22.86 -0.88
C ASP A 306 -2.20 22.15 -1.02
N ASN A 307 -2.26 21.08 -1.82
CA ASN A 307 -3.42 20.19 -1.94
C ASN A 307 -3.41 19.02 -0.94
N GLY A 308 -2.33 18.88 -0.17
CA GLY A 308 -2.25 17.96 0.98
C GLY A 308 -2.10 16.49 0.59
N TYR A 309 -1.43 16.19 -0.52
CA TYR A 309 -1.24 14.81 -0.96
C TYR A 309 0.18 14.53 -1.46
N ILE A 310 0.51 13.24 -1.45
CA ILE A 310 1.62 12.65 -2.20
C ILE A 310 1.02 11.54 -3.04
N ARG A 311 1.30 11.53 -4.35
CA ARG A 311 0.81 10.53 -5.29
C ARG A 311 1.97 9.89 -6.02
N SER A 312 1.86 8.61 -6.35
CA SER A 312 2.90 7.86 -7.06
C SER A 312 2.31 7.04 -8.19
N TRP A 313 3.07 6.93 -9.27
CA TRP A 313 2.73 6.13 -10.45
C TRP A 313 3.94 5.31 -10.90
N ALA A 314 3.68 4.09 -11.37
CA ALA A 314 4.67 3.22 -12.01
C ALA A 314 4.16 2.87 -13.40
N PHE A 315 4.89 3.30 -14.43
CA PHE A 315 4.59 3.04 -15.83
C PHE A 315 5.58 2.00 -16.37
N THR A 316 5.16 0.73 -16.36
CA THR A 316 5.98 -0.42 -16.75
C THR A 316 5.22 -1.31 -17.74
N PRO A 317 5.81 -1.68 -18.90
CA PRO A 317 7.07 -1.15 -19.46
C PRO A 317 6.93 0.29 -19.97
N HIS A 318 8.02 0.91 -20.45
CA HIS A 318 8.05 2.30 -20.95
C HIS A 318 6.99 2.67 -21.99
N ASN A 319 6.45 1.71 -22.76
CA ASN A 319 5.38 1.99 -23.71
C ASN A 319 4.00 2.26 -23.07
N THR A 320 3.89 2.12 -21.75
CA THR A 320 2.70 2.48 -20.96
C THR A 320 2.72 3.93 -20.48
N VAL A 321 3.83 4.64 -20.65
CA VAL A 321 4.01 6.02 -20.23
C VAL A 321 3.04 6.93 -21.03
N PRO A 322 2.27 7.81 -20.36
CA PRO A 322 1.37 8.74 -21.04
C PRO A 322 2.11 9.63 -22.04
N GLU A 323 1.49 9.91 -23.18
CA GLU A 323 2.12 10.67 -24.27
C GLU A 323 2.62 12.05 -23.82
N ASN A 324 1.86 12.75 -22.97
CA ASN A 324 2.29 14.02 -22.39
C ASN A 324 3.62 13.88 -21.63
N LEU A 325 3.74 12.86 -20.76
CA LEU A 325 4.96 12.63 -19.98
C LEU A 325 6.14 12.26 -20.89
N VAL A 326 5.91 11.47 -21.95
CA VAL A 326 6.94 11.19 -22.97
C VAL A 326 7.43 12.49 -23.61
N GLN A 327 6.53 13.40 -23.99
CA GLN A 327 6.89 14.68 -24.60
C GLN A 327 7.60 15.61 -23.60
N ALA A 328 7.15 15.64 -22.33
CA ALA A 328 7.76 16.42 -21.27
C ALA A 328 9.21 15.99 -21.03
N LEU A 329 9.46 14.68 -20.91
CA LEU A 329 10.81 14.13 -20.75
C LEU A 329 11.69 14.39 -21.96
N ALA A 330 11.17 14.23 -23.18
CA ALA A 330 11.91 14.44 -24.42
C ALA A 330 12.29 15.90 -24.68
N THR A 331 11.52 16.85 -24.16
CA THR A 331 11.73 18.29 -24.38
C THR A 331 12.31 19.01 -23.17
N ALA A 332 12.47 18.32 -22.03
CA ALA A 332 12.88 18.94 -20.76
C ALA A 332 14.16 19.79 -20.89
N ASP A 333 15.16 19.31 -21.65
CA ASP A 333 16.46 19.96 -21.82
C ASP A 333 16.56 20.88 -23.04
N ASP A 334 15.44 21.16 -23.73
CA ASP A 334 15.45 22.13 -24.84
C ASP A 334 15.92 23.51 -24.31
N LYS A 335 16.86 24.13 -25.02
CA LYS A 335 17.39 25.46 -24.66
C LYS A 335 16.34 26.56 -24.78
N ASP A 336 15.36 26.36 -25.65
CA ASP A 336 14.21 27.23 -25.79
C ASP A 336 13.09 26.76 -24.86
N GLU A 337 12.95 27.43 -23.71
CA GLU A 337 11.93 27.09 -22.71
C GLU A 337 10.50 27.06 -23.28
N SER A 338 10.23 27.82 -24.35
CA SER A 338 8.90 27.86 -24.98
C SER A 338 8.53 26.59 -25.75
N LYS A 339 9.51 25.72 -26.02
CA LYS A 339 9.31 24.42 -26.67
C LYS A 339 9.16 23.26 -25.69
N ARG A 340 9.36 23.51 -24.39
CA ARG A 340 9.25 22.49 -23.36
C ARG A 340 7.78 22.20 -23.10
N VAL A 341 7.42 20.93 -23.14
CA VAL A 341 6.11 20.45 -22.72
C VAL A 341 6.13 20.27 -21.20
N ALA A 342 5.15 20.85 -20.51
CA ALA A 342 4.98 20.61 -19.08
C ALA A 342 4.27 19.27 -18.87
N PRO A 343 4.69 18.47 -17.88
CA PRO A 343 3.97 17.26 -17.52
C PRO A 343 2.59 17.63 -16.94
N ASP A 344 1.58 16.84 -17.31
CA ASP A 344 0.25 16.91 -16.71
C ASP A 344 0.26 16.17 -15.35
N SER A 345 -0.54 16.66 -14.39
CA SER A 345 -0.82 15.98 -13.10
C SER A 345 -2.01 15.04 -13.19
#